data_AF-A0A0L0ER61-F1
#
_entry.id   AF-A0A0L0ER61-F1
#
_cell.length_a   1.000
_cell.length_b   1.000
_cell.length_c   1.000
_cell.angle_alpha   90.00
_cell.angle_beta   90.00
_cell.angle_gamma   90.00
#
_symmetry.space_group_name_H-M   'P 1'
#
loop_
_entity.id
_entity.type
_entity.pdbx_description
1 polymer ?
#
loop_
_entity_poly.entity_id
_entity_poly.type
_entity_poly.pdbx_seq_one_letter_code
_entity_poly.pdbx_strand_id
1 'polypeptide(L)'
;MIIRKEIDYSTYSLSDLEEAWLSVDDYAYPERAIEIYTRLKSMEKEEEGDYAQSSNEFVNLLSHFFRQHTFADTTFSDELLEQSNAEMKEIRVQAMIELRGKVDG
;
A
#
# COMPACT_ATOMS: atom_id res chain seq x y z
N MET A 1 -4.63 -27.29 8.62
CA MET A 1 -4.46 -26.15 9.54
C MET A 1 -3.53 -25.17 8.85
N ILE A 2 -4.06 -24.13 8.20
CA ILE A 2 -3.22 -23.10 7.58
C ILE A 2 -2.76 -22.22 8.73
N ILE A 3 -1.48 -22.31 9.09
CA ILE A 3 -0.87 -21.41 10.06
C ILE A 3 -0.87 -20.03 9.38
N ARG A 4 -1.84 -19.18 9.72
CA ARG A 4 -1.80 -17.76 9.37
C ARG A 4 -0.61 -17.19 10.14
N LYS A 5 0.56 -17.17 9.52
CA LYS A 5 1.72 -16.47 10.08
C LYS A 5 1.29 -15.00 10.19
N GLU A 6 1.10 -14.54 11.42
CA GLU A 6 0.88 -13.13 11.71
C GLU A 6 2.18 -12.43 11.27
N ILE A 7 2.07 -11.56 10.26
CA ILE A 7 3.20 -10.79 9.78
C ILE A 7 3.13 -9.49 10.55
N ASP A 8 4.17 -9.19 11.31
CA ASP A 8 4.29 -7.93 12.01
C ASP A 8 4.91 -6.90 11.04
N TYR A 9 4.09 -5.98 10.56
CA TYR A 9 4.53 -4.90 9.67
C TYR A 9 5.10 -3.70 10.44
N SER A 10 5.14 -3.74 11.77
CA SER A 10 5.57 -2.61 12.58
C SER A 10 7.06 -2.29 12.49
N THR A 11 7.88 -3.29 12.13
CA THR A 11 9.33 -3.17 11.99
C THR A 11 9.78 -2.95 10.55
N TYR A 12 8.84 -2.89 9.60
CA TYR A 12 9.15 -2.75 8.19
C TYR A 12 9.62 -1.33 7.90
N SER A 13 10.64 -1.18 7.05
CA SER A 13 11.00 0.11 6.48
C SER A 13 9.96 0.57 5.45
N LEU A 14 10.03 1.83 5.02
CA LEU A 14 9.14 2.34 3.96
C LEU A 14 9.21 1.46 2.70
N SER A 15 10.43 1.14 2.27
CA SER A 15 10.66 0.26 1.10
C SER A 15 10.09 -1.14 1.28
N ASP A 16 10.23 -1.73 2.47
CA ASP A 16 9.64 -3.05 2.76
C ASP A 16 8.10 -2.99 2.74
N LEU A 17 7.50 -1.89 3.19
CA LEU A 17 6.06 -1.69 3.16
C LEU A 17 5.54 -1.46 1.73
N GLU A 18 6.27 -0.74 0.89
CA GLU A 18 5.97 -0.57 -0.53
C GLU A 18 6.00 -1.93 -1.24
N GLU A 19 7.05 -2.73 -1.04
CA GLU A 19 7.13 -4.08 -1.61
C GLU A 19 6.00 -4.99 -1.10
N ALA A 20 5.70 -4.93 0.20
CA ALA A 20 4.60 -5.66 0.79
C ALA A 20 3.24 -5.21 0.23
N TRP A 21 3.07 -3.91 -0.04
CA TRP A 21 1.88 -3.36 -0.66
C TRP A 21 1.71 -3.88 -2.07
N LEU A 22 2.77 -4.00 -2.87
CA LEU A 22 2.66 -4.58 -4.20
C LEU A 22 2.35 -6.08 -4.17
N SER A 23 2.90 -6.80 -3.19
CA SER A 23 2.83 -8.25 -3.12
C SER A 23 1.58 -8.81 -2.43
N VAL A 24 0.95 -8.05 -1.53
CA VAL A 24 -0.20 -8.56 -0.75
C VAL A 24 -1.44 -8.72 -1.63
N ASP A 25 -2.13 -9.85 -1.55
CA ASP A 25 -3.45 -10.00 -2.17
C ASP A 25 -4.52 -9.41 -1.23
N ASP A 26 -5.12 -8.27 -1.60
CA ASP A 26 -6.13 -7.59 -0.79
C ASP A 26 -7.48 -8.32 -0.75
N TYR A 27 -7.76 -9.20 -1.71
CA TYR A 27 -8.97 -10.02 -1.69
C TYR A 27 -8.82 -11.20 -0.72
N ALA A 28 -7.65 -11.85 -0.73
CA ALA A 28 -7.38 -12.98 0.15
C ALA A 28 -7.00 -12.55 1.59
N TYR A 29 -6.34 -11.39 1.73
CA TYR A 29 -5.81 -10.89 3.01
C TYR A 29 -6.15 -9.41 3.25
N PRO A 30 -7.44 -9.05 3.35
CA PRO A 30 -7.85 -7.66 3.50
C PRO A 30 -7.29 -6.99 4.77
N GLU A 31 -7.15 -7.73 5.87
CA GLU A 31 -6.56 -7.20 7.12
C GLU A 31 -5.12 -6.73 6.93
N ARG A 32 -4.32 -7.54 6.20
CA ARG A 32 -2.92 -7.21 5.94
C ARG A 32 -2.80 -6.01 5.02
N ALA A 33 -3.65 -5.95 4.00
CA ALA A 33 -3.69 -4.80 3.09
C ALA A 33 -4.07 -3.51 3.83
N ILE A 34 -5.04 -3.55 4.75
CA ILE A 34 -5.41 -2.41 5.59
C ILE A 34 -4.26 -1.99 6.51
N GLU A 35 -3.57 -2.95 7.14
CA GLU A 35 -2.45 -2.65 8.03
C GLU A 35 -1.29 -1.99 7.27
N ILE A 36 -0.86 -2.58 6.15
CA ILE A 36 0.20 -2.03 5.30
C ILE A 36 -0.18 -0.61 4.83
N TYR A 37 -1.40 -0.43 4.32
CA TYR A 37 -1.90 0.88 3.88
C TYR A 37 -1.87 1.92 5.00
N THR A 38 -2.33 1.54 6.19
CA THR A 38 -2.37 2.44 7.36
C THR A 38 -0.97 2.86 7.79
N ARG A 39 0.00 1.94 7.74
CA ARG A 39 1.42 2.22 8.04
C ARG A 39 2.04 3.16 7.01
N LEU A 40 1.85 2.88 5.72
CA LEU A 40 2.33 3.74 4.64
C LEU A 40 1.78 5.17 4.79
N LYS A 41 0.47 5.31 5.03
CA LYS A 41 -0.16 6.62 5.29
C LYS A 41 0.30 7.30 6.57
N SER A 42 0.78 6.55 7.56
CA SER A 42 1.33 7.14 8.80
C SER A 42 2.74 7.67 8.57
N MET A 43 3.57 6.95 7.81
CA MET A 43 4.92 7.39 7.45
C MET A 43 4.91 8.60 6.52
N GLU A 44 3.98 8.67 5.56
CA GLU A 44 3.75 9.84 4.71
C GLU A 44 3.48 11.10 5.56
N LYS A 45 2.63 10.98 6.59
CA LYS A 45 2.32 12.08 7.53
C LYS A 45 3.48 12.48 8.43
N GLU A 46 4.37 11.53 8.77
CA GLU A 46 5.55 11.81 9.58
C GLU A 46 6.61 12.58 8.79
N GLU A 47 6.74 12.33 7.48
CA GLU A 47 7.66 13.08 6.60
C GLU A 47 7.16 14.48 6.23
N GLU A 48 5.85 14.67 6.03
CA GLU A 48 5.30 15.97 5.62
C GLU A 48 5.03 16.95 6.79
N GLY A 49 5.00 16.47 8.03
CA GLY A 49 4.38 17.24 9.11
C GLY A 49 2.87 17.43 8.87
N ASP A 50 2.19 18.17 9.75
CA ASP A 50 0.72 18.23 9.90
C ASP A 50 -0.07 18.84 8.70
N TYR A 51 0.52 18.87 7.49
CA TYR A 51 -0.13 19.24 6.24
C TYR A 51 -0.88 18.06 5.64
N ALA A 52 -2.04 17.76 6.23
CA ALA A 52 -2.98 16.80 5.68
C ALA A 52 -3.56 17.28 4.34
N GLN A 53 -3.02 16.83 3.20
CA GLN A 53 -3.78 16.60 1.96
C GLN A 53 -2.88 16.14 0.82
N SER A 54 -2.88 14.84 0.50
CA SER A 54 -2.84 14.39 -0.91
C SER A 54 -3.00 12.86 -1.02
N SER A 55 -4.05 12.41 -1.68
CA SER A 55 -4.11 11.03 -2.20
C SER A 55 -3.11 10.80 -3.34
N ASN A 56 -2.57 11.87 -3.94
CA ASN A 56 -1.62 11.75 -5.04
C ASN A 56 -0.20 11.45 -4.55
N GLU A 57 0.12 11.69 -3.27
CA GLU A 57 1.48 11.49 -2.77
C GLU A 57 1.81 10.02 -2.51
N PHE A 58 0.88 9.23 -1.99
CA PHE A 58 1.01 7.77 -1.97
C PHE A 58 1.23 7.15 -3.36
N VAL A 59 0.51 7.63 -4.36
CA VAL A 59 0.71 7.21 -5.76
C VAL A 59 2.09 7.64 -6.26
N ASN A 60 2.54 8.85 -5.91
CA ASN A 60 3.87 9.34 -6.26
C ASN A 60 4.98 8.53 -5.58
N LEU A 61 4.80 8.15 -4.32
CA LEU A 61 5.71 7.34 -3.51
C LEU A 61 5.87 5.95 -4.14
N LEU A 62 4.75 5.29 -4.46
CA LEU A 62 4.77 4.05 -5.21
C LEU A 62 5.38 4.21 -6.61
N SER A 63 5.08 5.30 -7.33
CA SER A 63 5.70 5.57 -8.64
C SER A 63 7.22 5.74 -8.55
N HIS A 64 7.72 6.27 -7.43
CA HIS A 64 9.15 6.38 -7.17
C HIS A 64 9.76 5.00 -6.95
N PHE A 65 9.11 4.16 -6.16
CA PHE A 65 9.51 2.77 -5.94
C PHE A 65 9.56 1.97 -7.25
N PHE A 66 8.50 2.04 -8.08
CA PHE A 66 8.47 1.37 -9.39
C PHE A 66 9.64 1.80 -10.29
N ARG A 67 9.95 3.10 -10.33
CA ARG A 67 11.10 3.60 -11.10
C ARG A 67 12.44 3.10 -10.58
N GLN A 68 12.60 2.99 -9.25
CA GLN A 68 13.82 2.51 -8.62
C GLN A 68 14.01 0.99 -8.77
N HIS A 69 12.93 0.22 -8.78
CA HIS A 69 12.94 -1.24 -8.87
C HIS A 69 12.79 -1.79 -10.30
N THR A 70 13.11 -0.99 -11.32
CA THR A 70 13.23 -1.44 -12.73
C THR A 70 14.40 -2.41 -12.88
N PHE A 71 14.20 -3.66 -12.47
CA PHE A 71 15.07 -4.77 -12.80
C PHE A 71 14.94 -5.05 -14.30
N ALA A 72 16.09 -5.26 -14.95
CA ALA A 72 16.22 -5.46 -16.38
C ALA A 72 15.07 -6.32 -16.98
N ASP A 73 14.42 -5.78 -18.01
CA ASP A 73 13.28 -6.31 -18.81
C ASP A 73 11.85 -5.81 -18.47
N THR A 74 11.65 -4.87 -17.54
CA THR A 74 10.34 -4.19 -17.40
C THR A 74 10.15 -3.15 -18.51
N THR A 75 9.07 -3.27 -19.29
CA THR A 75 8.70 -2.21 -20.24
C THR A 75 7.98 -1.09 -19.51
N PHE A 76 8.02 0.13 -20.07
CA PHE A 76 7.23 1.27 -19.57
C PHE A 76 5.74 0.93 -19.41
N SER A 77 5.23 -0.04 -20.18
CA SER A 77 3.84 -0.51 -20.06
C SER A 77 3.60 -1.30 -18.77
N ASP A 78 4.59 -2.04 -18.29
CA ASP A 78 4.45 -2.89 -17.10
C ASP A 78 4.43 -2.03 -15.83
N GLU A 79 5.32 -1.02 -15.76
CA GLU A 79 5.32 -0.02 -14.68
C GLU A 79 3.97 0.71 -14.57
N LEU A 80 3.39 1.13 -15.70
CA LEU A 80 2.09 1.79 -15.71
C LEU A 80 0.95 0.86 -15.25
N LEU A 81 1.02 -0.43 -15.60
CA LEU A 81 0.03 -1.41 -15.17
C LEU A 81 0.13 -1.68 -13.66
N GLU A 82 1.33 -1.83 -13.12
CA GLU A 82 1.54 -2.03 -11.69
C GLU A 82 1.09 -0.80 -10.89
N GLN A 83 1.39 0.40 -11.38
CA GLN A 83 0.90 1.64 -10.79
C GLN A 83 -0.63 1.68 -10.79
N SER A 84 -1.28 1.42 -11.92
CA SER A 84 -2.74 1.41 -12.00
C SER A 84 -3.38 0.35 -11.09
N ASN A 85 -2.76 -0.83 -10.99
CA ASN A 85 -3.20 -1.89 -10.08
C ASN A 85 -3.10 -1.45 -8.61
N ALA A 86 -2.02 -0.77 -8.24
CA ALA A 86 -1.81 -0.26 -6.89
C ALA A 86 -2.80 0.87 -6.54
N GLU A 87 -3.10 1.77 -7.47
CA GLU A 87 -4.14 2.81 -7.32
C GLU A 87 -5.53 2.20 -7.12
N MET A 88 -5.91 1.24 -7.98
CA MET A 88 -7.18 0.54 -7.84
C MET A 88 -7.29 -0.23 -6.53
N LYS A 89 -6.16 -0.76 -6.04
CA LYS A 89 -6.09 -1.43 -4.75
C LYS A 89 -6.26 -0.47 -3.59
N GLU A 90 -5.66 0.71 -3.65
CA GLU A 90 -5.85 1.75 -2.64
C GLU A 90 -7.34 2.09 -2.47
N ILE A 91 -8.05 2.32 -3.59
CA ILE A 91 -9.49 2.61 -3.58
C ILE A 91 -10.27 1.47 -2.89
N ARG A 92 -9.94 0.21 -3.18
CA ARG A 92 -10.59 -0.94 -2.56
C ARG A 92 -10.32 -1.01 -1.06
N VAL A 93 -9.08 -0.84 -0.65
CA VAL A 93 -8.68 -0.89 0.77
C VAL A 93 -9.31 0.25 1.55
N GLN A 94 -9.35 1.47 1.00
CA GLN A 94 -10.07 2.60 1.61
C GLN A 94 -11.55 2.28 1.81
N ALA A 95 -12.22 1.71 0.80
CA ALA A 95 -13.62 1.29 0.93
C ALA A 95 -13.80 0.21 2.02
N MET A 96 -12.86 -0.73 2.18
CA MET A 96 -12.90 -1.72 3.26
C MET A 96 -12.77 -1.07 4.64
N ILE A 97 -11.91 -0.06 4.79
CA ILE A 97 -11.73 0.69 6.05
C ILE A 97 -13.02 1.45 6.39
N GLU A 98 -13.61 2.15 5.42
CA GLU A 98 -14.87 2.88 5.63
C GLU A 98 -16.03 1.95 6.02
N LEU A 99 -16.12 0.78 5.38
CA LEU A 99 -17.14 -0.21 5.73
C LEU A 99 -16.98 -0.71 7.16
N ARG A 100 -15.75 -0.93 7.63
CA ARG A 100 -15.49 -1.34 9.03
C ARG A 100 -15.85 -0.26 10.02
N GLY A 101 -15.44 0.98 9.76
CA GLY A 101 -15.79 2.12 10.62
C GLY A 101 -17.30 2.36 10.76
N LYS A 102 -18.10 1.93 9.77
CA LYS A 102 -19.57 1.98 9.83
C LYS A 102 -20.22 0.79 10.57
N VAL A 103 -19.51 -0.33 10.71
CA VAL A 103 -20.00 -1.53 11.42
C VAL A 103 -19.72 -1.43 12.92
N ASP A 104 -18.65 -0.74 13.30
CA ASP A 104 -18.23 -0.55 14.70
C ASP A 104 -18.85 0.69 15.39
N GLY A 105 -19.70 1.46 14.69
CA GLY A 105 -20.37 2.67 15.19
C GLY A 105 -21.88 2.51 15.35
#